data_AF-A0A8J9SE68-F1
#
_entry.id   AF-A0A8J9SE68-F1
#
_cell.length_a   1.000
_cell.length_b   1.000
_cell.length_c   1.000
_cell.angle_alpha   90.00
_cell.angle_beta   90.00
_cell.angle_gamma   90.00
#
_symmetry.space_group_name_H-M   'P 1'
#
loop_
_entity.id
_entity.type
_entity.pdbx_description
1 polymer ?
#
loop_
_entity_poly.entity_id
_entity_poly.type
_entity_poly.pdbx_seq_one_letter_code
_entity_poly.pdbx_strand_id
1 'polypeptide(L)'
;MIEGRSHSLTLASVVCLTLVCIGGPAAANNVVGRQQTRIVSGSSTAKGRPTVSIADQVTAINKLTSQAQASADAGAYQDAVDSYSKIVKQFPGLALTERARIRRAVLLYETGQVEQAIIELDDEEVALRGNAEVHAALAALLYAERPLERQRAELQWELASEFDTRYSNVKWVATEKKWGPKLLNALQHFLALE
;
A
#
# COMPACT_ATOMS: atom_id res chain seq x y z
N MET A 1 -57.07 -6.90 -1.39
CA MET A 1 -57.09 -8.35 -1.60
C MET A 1 -57.45 -8.66 -3.04
N ILE A 2 -56.47 -8.91 -3.92
CA ILE A 2 -56.50 -10.02 -4.89
C ILE A 2 -55.04 -10.49 -4.99
N GLU A 3 -54.84 -11.78 -4.87
CA GLU A 3 -53.54 -12.47 -4.87
C GLU A 3 -53.64 -13.62 -5.88
N GLY A 4 -52.63 -13.83 -6.73
CA GLY A 4 -52.81 -14.79 -7.83
C GLY A 4 -51.67 -14.98 -8.83
N ARG A 5 -50.67 -15.76 -8.41
CA ARG A 5 -49.88 -16.74 -9.21
C ARG A 5 -49.18 -16.32 -10.52
N SER A 6 -47.90 -16.70 -10.61
CA SER A 6 -47.25 -17.52 -11.68
C SER A 6 -45.71 -17.32 -11.59
N HIS A 7 -44.81 -18.27 -11.83
CA HIS A 7 -44.82 -19.75 -11.83
C HIS A 7 -43.36 -20.20 -11.58
N SER A 8 -43.14 -21.37 -10.97
CA SER A 8 -41.79 -21.94 -10.82
C SER A 8 -41.24 -22.45 -12.16
N LEU A 9 -39.93 -22.26 -12.40
CA LEU A 9 -39.18 -23.07 -13.36
C LEU A 9 -37.82 -23.48 -12.76
N THR A 10 -37.66 -24.78 -12.59
CA THR A 10 -36.42 -25.49 -12.24
C THR A 10 -36.01 -26.33 -13.45
N LEU A 11 -34.71 -26.39 -13.77
CA LEU A 11 -33.95 -27.42 -14.53
C LEU A 11 -32.58 -26.77 -14.87
N ALA A 12 -31.41 -27.28 -14.48
CA ALA A 12 -30.71 -28.48 -14.97
C ALA A 12 -30.23 -28.34 -16.44
N SER A 13 -29.06 -28.83 -16.88
CA SER A 13 -27.84 -29.37 -16.23
C SER A 13 -26.79 -29.67 -17.35
N VAL A 14 -25.56 -30.10 -16.98
CA VAL A 14 -24.56 -30.82 -17.81
C VAL A 14 -23.77 -30.03 -18.89
N VAL A 15 -22.62 -30.61 -19.27
CA VAL A 15 -21.69 -30.32 -20.40
C VAL A 15 -20.55 -29.34 -20.04
N CYS A 16 -19.25 -29.72 -20.04
CA CYS A 16 -18.61 -31.05 -20.20
C CYS A 16 -17.19 -31.11 -19.58
N LEU A 17 -16.50 -32.24 -19.73
CA LEU A 17 -15.09 -32.52 -19.36
C LEU A 17 -14.26 -32.77 -20.63
N THR A 18 -13.01 -32.27 -20.75
CA THR A 18 -11.97 -32.93 -21.56
C THR A 18 -10.58 -32.80 -20.94
N LEU A 19 -10.11 -33.90 -20.35
CA LEU A 19 -8.70 -34.17 -20.11
C LEU A 19 -8.15 -34.88 -21.36
N VAL A 20 -6.99 -34.50 -21.89
CA VAL A 20 -6.30 -35.26 -22.95
C VAL A 20 -4.82 -35.42 -22.61
N CYS A 21 -4.40 -36.67 -22.45
CA CYS A 21 -3.01 -37.09 -22.24
C CYS A 21 -2.62 -38.12 -23.31
N ILE A 22 -1.78 -37.74 -24.30
CA ILE A 22 -1.02 -38.64 -25.19
C ILE A 22 0.21 -37.84 -25.66
N GLY A 23 1.46 -38.31 -25.68
CA GLY A 23 2.07 -39.55 -25.19
C GLY A 23 3.47 -39.75 -25.82
N GLY A 24 4.30 -40.63 -25.25
CA GLY A 24 5.32 -41.38 -26.01
C GLY A 24 6.79 -41.22 -25.59
N PRO A 25 7.66 -42.24 -25.79
CA PRO A 25 8.67 -42.58 -24.77
C PRO A 25 10.11 -42.86 -25.27
N ALA A 26 10.96 -43.33 -24.32
CA ALA A 26 12.23 -44.08 -24.50
C ALA A 26 13.49 -43.28 -24.92
N ALA A 27 14.72 -43.66 -24.52
CA ALA A 27 15.20 -44.52 -23.43
C ALA A 27 16.75 -44.35 -23.28
N ALA A 28 17.30 -44.72 -22.11
CA ALA A 28 18.72 -45.07 -21.83
C ALA A 28 19.83 -44.08 -22.28
N ASN A 29 20.83 -43.76 -21.43
CA ASN A 29 21.69 -44.75 -20.81
C ASN A 29 22.47 -44.20 -19.59
N ASN A 30 22.93 -45.12 -18.75
CA ASN A 30 23.77 -44.85 -17.58
C ASN A 30 25.26 -44.95 -17.98
N VAL A 31 26.16 -44.14 -17.42
CA VAL A 31 27.58 -44.50 -17.13
C VAL A 31 28.26 -43.38 -16.33
N VAL A 32 29.00 -43.79 -15.29
CA VAL A 32 29.81 -42.93 -14.42
C VAL A 32 31.01 -42.35 -15.17
N GLY A 33 31.12 -41.02 -15.23
CA GLY A 33 32.24 -40.29 -15.82
C GLY A 33 32.98 -39.43 -14.79
N ARG A 34 34.04 -39.97 -14.19
CA ARG A 34 34.93 -39.24 -13.25
C ARG A 34 35.90 -38.37 -14.03
N GLN A 35 35.83 -37.03 -13.92
CA GLN A 35 36.95 -36.16 -14.33
C GLN A 35 36.98 -34.83 -13.55
N GLN A 36 38.17 -34.51 -13.03
CA GLN A 36 38.47 -33.25 -12.36
C GLN A 36 38.62 -32.12 -13.37
N THR A 37 37.99 -30.98 -13.12
CA THR A 37 38.40 -29.71 -13.72
C THR A 37 38.46 -28.59 -12.69
N ARG A 38 39.69 -28.33 -12.25
CA ARG A 38 40.29 -27.00 -12.05
C ARG A 38 39.43 -25.95 -11.32
N ILE A 39 39.77 -25.74 -10.04
CA ILE A 39 39.42 -24.51 -9.32
C ILE A 39 40.04 -23.33 -10.09
N VAL A 40 39.22 -22.56 -10.81
CA VAL A 40 39.65 -21.29 -11.39
C VAL A 40 39.58 -20.25 -10.28
N SER A 41 40.75 -19.83 -9.79
CA SER A 41 40.89 -18.69 -8.87
C SER A 41 40.56 -17.39 -9.58
N GLY A 42 39.26 -17.17 -9.85
CA GLY A 42 38.73 -15.90 -10.29
C GLY A 42 38.72 -14.92 -9.12
N SER A 43 39.81 -14.17 -8.95
CA SER A 43 39.85 -13.03 -8.03
C SER A 43 38.94 -11.91 -8.56
N SER A 44 37.63 -12.06 -8.36
CA SER A 44 36.66 -11.00 -8.59
C SER A 44 36.91 -9.90 -7.57
N THR A 45 37.68 -8.89 -7.98
CA THR A 45 37.77 -7.60 -7.30
C THR A 45 36.46 -6.84 -7.50
N ALA A 46 35.39 -7.38 -6.91
CA ALA A 46 34.14 -6.67 -6.72
C ALA A 46 34.45 -5.40 -5.93
N LYS A 47 34.58 -4.28 -6.66
CA LYS A 47 34.89 -2.95 -6.13
C LYS A 47 33.74 -2.55 -5.22
N GLY A 48 33.89 -2.85 -3.94
CA GLY A 48 32.82 -2.77 -2.95
C GLY A 48 32.19 -1.39 -2.96
N ARG A 49 30.94 -1.31 -3.41
CA ARG A 49 30.09 -0.16 -3.09
C ARG A 49 30.09 -0.07 -1.55
N PRO A 50 30.44 1.07 -0.94
CA PRO A 50 30.39 1.18 0.51
C PRO A 50 28.96 0.92 0.96
N THR A 51 28.76 -0.24 1.60
CA THR A 51 27.49 -0.60 2.21
C THR A 51 27.33 0.25 3.45
N VAL A 52 26.67 1.40 3.29
CA VAL A 52 26.26 2.29 4.38
C VAL A 52 25.62 1.45 5.47
N SER A 53 26.12 1.53 6.70
CA SER A 53 25.68 0.65 7.78
C SER A 53 24.19 0.82 8.03
N ILE A 54 23.48 -0.23 8.44
CA ILE A 54 22.08 -0.12 8.84
C ILE A 54 21.91 0.97 9.94
N ALA A 55 22.90 1.14 10.82
CA ALA A 55 22.92 2.21 11.81
C ALA A 55 22.96 3.62 11.19
N ASP A 56 23.72 3.81 10.10
CA ASP A 56 23.81 5.09 9.38
C ASP A 56 22.51 5.36 8.61
N GLN A 57 21.91 4.32 8.01
CA GLN A 57 20.62 4.40 7.32
C GLN A 57 19.49 4.80 8.28
N VAL A 58 19.41 4.16 9.45
CA VAL A 58 18.45 4.50 10.51
C VAL A 58 18.66 5.94 10.99
N THR A 59 19.91 6.36 11.20
CA THR A 59 20.25 7.75 11.55
C THR A 59 19.76 8.75 10.50
N ALA A 60 19.95 8.44 9.22
CA ALA A 60 19.48 9.27 8.11
C ALA A 60 17.94 9.34 8.00
N ILE A 61 17.25 8.20 8.15
CA ILE A 61 15.79 8.12 8.17
C ILE A 61 15.21 8.95 9.32
N ASN A 62 15.76 8.80 10.53
CA ASN A 62 15.32 9.57 11.70
C ASN A 62 15.47 11.08 11.48
N LYS A 63 16.64 11.52 10.98
CA LYS A 63 16.89 12.93 10.66
C LYS A 63 15.88 13.49 9.65
N LEU A 64 15.65 12.78 8.54
CA LEU A 64 14.69 13.18 7.51
C LEU A 64 13.25 13.16 8.04
N THR A 65 12.91 12.24 8.94
CA THR A 65 11.58 12.14 9.56
C THR A 65 11.32 13.33 10.48
N SER A 66 12.28 13.69 11.35
CA SER A 66 12.17 14.88 12.20
C SER A 66 12.08 16.17 11.39
N GLN A 67 12.83 16.28 10.28
CA GLN A 67 12.70 17.40 9.36
C GLN A 67 11.31 17.47 8.72
N ALA A 68 10.79 16.36 8.20
CA ALA A 68 9.47 16.31 7.58
C ALA A 68 8.35 16.64 8.57
N GLN A 69 8.45 16.17 9.81
CA GLN A 69 7.52 16.51 10.89
C GLN A 69 7.55 18.00 11.21
N ALA A 70 8.73 18.61 11.37
CA ALA A 70 8.86 20.04 11.64
C ALA A 70 8.30 20.89 10.48
N SER A 71 8.55 20.52 9.23
CA SER A 71 7.96 21.18 8.06
C SER A 71 6.43 21.06 8.03
N ALA A 72 5.88 19.88 8.33
CA ALA A 72 4.42 19.67 8.37
C ALA A 72 3.76 20.43 9.53
N ASP A 73 4.37 20.45 10.72
CA ASP A 73 3.91 21.21 11.88
C ASP A 73 3.94 22.73 11.62
N ALA A 74 4.84 23.20 10.74
CA ALA A 74 4.92 24.59 10.28
C ALA A 74 4.01 24.91 9.07
N GLY A 75 3.23 23.94 8.56
CA GLY A 75 2.41 24.10 7.36
C GLY A 75 3.17 24.09 6.02
N ALA A 76 4.49 23.87 6.04
CA ALA A 76 5.34 23.75 4.86
C ALA A 76 5.21 22.33 4.24
N TYR A 77 4.02 21.99 3.76
CA TYR A 77 3.70 20.62 3.35
C TYR A 77 4.56 20.11 2.18
N GLN A 78 4.96 20.98 1.23
CA GLN A 78 5.86 20.57 0.14
C GLN A 78 7.25 20.15 0.67
N ASP A 79 7.83 20.90 1.62
CA ASP A 79 9.12 20.54 2.23
C ASP A 79 9.04 19.21 3.01
N ALA A 80 7.87 18.93 3.60
CA ALA A 80 7.59 17.66 4.25
C ALA A 80 7.45 16.51 3.24
N VAL A 81 6.72 16.70 2.14
CA VAL A 81 6.65 15.77 1.00
C VAL A 81 8.05 15.47 0.46
N ASP A 82 8.88 16.49 0.24
CA ASP A 82 10.25 16.35 -0.27
C ASP A 82 11.15 15.57 0.70
N SER A 83 10.98 15.78 2.00
CA SER A 83 11.74 15.10 3.05
C SER A 83 11.36 13.62 3.18
N TYR A 84 10.07 13.28 3.16
CA TYR A 84 9.63 11.89 3.07
C TYR A 84 10.00 11.26 1.71
N SER A 85 9.92 12.00 0.60
CA SER A 85 10.33 11.53 -0.73
C SER A 85 11.81 11.10 -0.76
N LYS A 86 12.68 11.79 -0.03
CA LYS A 86 14.09 11.38 0.14
C LYS A 86 14.21 10.04 0.86
N ILE A 87 13.43 9.81 1.93
CA ILE A 87 13.41 8.52 2.64
C ILE A 87 13.01 7.39 1.70
N VAL A 88 11.87 7.53 1.00
CA VAL A 88 11.31 6.50 0.13
C VAL A 88 12.26 6.18 -1.04
N LYS A 89 12.90 7.20 -1.63
CA LYS A 89 13.85 7.02 -2.75
C LYS A 89 15.22 6.45 -2.32
N GLN A 90 15.69 6.76 -1.11
CA GLN A 90 17.02 6.33 -0.64
C GLN A 90 17.00 4.95 0.01
N PHE A 91 15.87 4.55 0.61
CA PHE A 91 15.75 3.31 1.37
C PHE A 91 14.59 2.39 0.90
N PRO A 92 14.43 2.15 -0.43
CA PRO A 92 13.34 1.32 -0.93
C PRO A 92 13.49 -0.12 -0.43
N GLY A 93 12.45 -0.65 0.21
CA GLY A 93 12.41 -2.01 0.75
C GLY A 93 12.78 -2.16 2.23
N LEU A 94 13.10 -1.09 2.96
CA LEU A 94 13.13 -1.16 4.43
C LEU A 94 11.71 -0.99 5.00
N ALA A 95 11.25 -1.94 5.82
CA ALA A 95 9.98 -1.84 6.55
C ALA A 95 9.86 -0.55 7.39
N LEU A 96 10.99 -0.06 7.91
CA LEU A 96 11.11 1.22 8.61
C LEU A 96 10.61 2.44 7.81
N THR A 97 10.45 2.32 6.48
CA THR A 97 9.95 3.39 5.60
C THR A 97 8.44 3.36 5.36
N GLU A 98 7.71 2.34 5.82
CA GLU A 98 6.25 2.23 5.65
C GLU A 98 5.52 3.49 6.12
N ARG A 99 5.83 3.95 7.34
CA ARG A 99 5.30 5.22 7.87
C ARG A 99 5.68 6.43 7.03
N ALA A 100 6.85 6.43 6.39
CA ALA A 100 7.27 7.54 5.52
C ALA A 100 6.48 7.56 4.19
N ARG A 101 6.09 6.40 3.65
CA ARG A 101 5.26 6.29 2.44
C ARG A 101 3.84 6.77 2.71
N ILE A 102 3.19 6.26 3.76
CA ILE A 102 1.85 6.74 4.19
C ILE A 102 1.88 8.26 4.46
N ARG A 103 2.85 8.75 5.24
CA ARG A 103 2.97 10.18 5.58
C ARG A 103 3.20 11.05 4.35
N ARG A 104 3.93 10.56 3.34
CA ARG A 104 4.09 11.24 2.05
C ARG A 104 2.76 11.29 1.30
N ALA A 105 2.05 10.17 1.20
CA ALA A 105 0.79 10.08 0.47
C ALA A 105 -0.28 11.04 1.02
N VAL A 106 -0.47 11.09 2.34
CA VAL A 106 -1.42 12.05 2.95
C VAL A 106 -0.98 13.51 2.79
N LEU A 107 0.33 13.81 2.76
CA LEU A 107 0.83 15.17 2.55
C LEU A 107 0.78 15.61 1.07
N LEU A 108 0.85 14.68 0.12
CA LEU A 108 0.61 14.99 -1.29
C LEU A 108 -0.79 15.57 -1.48
N TYR A 109 -1.79 15.04 -0.77
CA TYR A 109 -3.15 15.58 -0.78
C TYR A 109 -3.24 17.03 -0.27
N GLU A 110 -2.54 17.37 0.82
CA GLU A 110 -2.44 18.75 1.33
C GLU A 110 -1.82 19.72 0.32
N THR A 111 -0.86 19.25 -0.49
CA THR A 111 -0.27 20.04 -1.59
C THR A 111 -1.10 20.08 -2.87
N GLY A 112 -2.29 19.45 -2.90
CA GLY A 112 -3.16 19.37 -4.07
C GLY A 112 -2.79 18.31 -5.10
N GLN A 113 -1.81 17.43 -4.82
CA GLN A 113 -1.39 16.34 -5.69
C GLN A 113 -2.32 15.12 -5.52
N VAL A 114 -3.63 15.33 -5.75
CA VAL A 114 -4.73 14.39 -5.42
C VAL A 114 -4.54 13.01 -6.05
N GLU A 115 -4.33 12.95 -7.36
CA GLU A 115 -4.14 11.68 -8.09
C GLU A 115 -2.98 10.86 -7.51
N GLN A 116 -1.85 11.49 -7.26
CA GLN A 116 -0.66 10.83 -6.70
C GLN A 116 -0.88 10.39 -5.25
N ALA A 117 -1.67 11.14 -4.47
CA ALA A 117 -2.03 10.75 -3.11
C ALA A 117 -2.90 9.49 -3.07
N ILE A 118 -3.91 9.39 -3.97
CA ILE A 118 -4.76 8.20 -4.08
C ILE A 118 -3.94 6.99 -4.54
N ILE A 119 -3.14 7.13 -5.60
CA ILE A 119 -2.29 6.04 -6.12
C ILE A 119 -1.33 5.52 -5.04
N GLU A 120 -0.68 6.40 -4.27
CA GLU A 120 0.26 5.97 -3.23
C GLU A 120 -0.43 5.35 -2.02
N LEU A 121 -1.65 5.78 -1.67
CA LEU A 121 -2.43 5.10 -0.63
C LEU A 121 -2.94 3.73 -1.10
N ASP A 122 -3.33 3.59 -2.37
CA ASP A 122 -3.73 2.30 -2.95
C ASP A 122 -2.56 1.30 -2.99
N ASP A 123 -1.35 1.76 -3.36
CA ASP A 123 -0.13 0.94 -3.27
C ASP A 123 0.16 0.50 -1.81
N GLU A 124 0.00 1.39 -0.83
CA GLU A 124 0.15 1.04 0.59
C GLU A 124 -0.99 0.17 1.13
N GLU A 125 -2.21 0.23 0.59
CA GLU A 125 -3.35 -0.63 1.00
C GLU A 125 -3.07 -2.10 0.65
N VAL A 126 -2.55 -2.34 -0.56
CA VAL A 126 -2.13 -3.66 -1.02
C VAL A 126 -0.93 -4.18 -0.20
N ALA A 127 0.03 -3.31 0.12
CA ALA A 127 1.25 -3.67 0.83
C ALA A 127 1.04 -3.86 2.35
N LEU A 128 0.18 -3.07 2.97
CA LEU A 128 -0.03 -2.98 4.42
C LEU A 128 -1.48 -3.28 4.79
N ARG A 129 -1.95 -4.47 4.37
CA ARG A 129 -3.30 -4.98 4.65
C ARG A 129 -3.68 -4.81 6.11
N GLY A 130 -4.77 -4.10 6.36
CA GLY A 130 -5.27 -3.79 7.71
C GLY A 130 -4.63 -2.57 8.38
N ASN A 131 -3.90 -1.74 7.64
CA ASN A 131 -3.47 -0.45 8.15
C ASN A 131 -4.64 0.56 8.16
N ALA A 132 -5.25 0.72 9.33
CA ALA A 132 -6.36 1.65 9.55
C ALA A 132 -6.07 3.10 9.12
N GLU A 133 -4.80 3.55 9.11
CA GLU A 133 -4.47 4.91 8.64
C GLU A 133 -4.65 5.06 7.13
N VAL A 134 -4.28 4.03 6.37
CA VAL A 134 -4.42 4.00 4.91
C VAL A 134 -5.90 3.91 4.54
N HIS A 135 -6.63 2.96 5.15
CA HIS A 135 -8.06 2.78 4.94
C HIS A 135 -8.87 4.05 5.28
N ALA A 136 -8.63 4.69 6.42
CA ALA A 136 -9.29 5.94 6.79
C ALA A 136 -8.94 7.11 5.86
N ALA A 137 -7.69 7.19 5.38
CA ALA A 137 -7.27 8.24 4.45
C ALA A 137 -7.90 8.04 3.06
N LEU A 138 -7.97 6.79 2.57
CA LEU A 138 -8.66 6.44 1.33
C LEU A 138 -10.16 6.74 1.41
N ALA A 139 -10.83 6.38 2.50
CA ALA A 139 -12.25 6.72 2.70
C ALA A 139 -12.49 8.24 2.55
N ALA A 140 -11.71 9.05 3.26
CA ALA A 140 -11.80 10.51 3.19
C ALA A 140 -11.49 11.08 1.78
N LEU A 141 -10.42 10.60 1.13
CA LEU A 141 -10.03 11.07 -0.21
C LEU A 141 -11.01 10.67 -1.30
N LEU A 142 -11.40 9.39 -1.34
CA LEU A 142 -12.34 8.87 -2.35
C LEU A 142 -13.70 9.54 -2.19
N TYR A 143 -14.18 9.78 -0.97
CA TYR A 143 -15.43 10.50 -0.79
C TYR A 143 -15.37 11.95 -1.29
N ALA A 144 -14.29 12.67 -0.98
CA ALA A 144 -14.14 14.08 -1.33
C ALA A 144 -13.86 14.31 -2.83
N GLU A 145 -13.04 13.47 -3.46
CA GLU A 145 -12.48 13.69 -4.80
C GLU A 145 -12.98 12.69 -5.85
N ARG A 146 -13.65 11.60 -5.46
CA ARG A 146 -14.21 10.56 -6.34
C ARG A 146 -15.69 10.28 -6.05
N PRO A 147 -16.63 11.19 -6.40
CA PRO A 147 -18.07 10.99 -6.13
C PRO A 147 -18.68 9.71 -6.71
N LEU A 148 -18.09 9.14 -7.76
CA LEU A 148 -18.51 7.87 -8.38
C LEU A 148 -17.98 6.62 -7.65
N GLU A 149 -17.01 6.76 -6.75
CA GLU A 149 -16.41 5.68 -5.96
C GLU A 149 -16.92 5.68 -4.50
N ARG A 150 -18.09 6.28 -4.24
CA ARG A 150 -18.64 6.42 -2.87
C ARG A 150 -18.74 5.08 -2.13
N GLN A 151 -19.23 4.03 -2.78
CA GLN A 151 -19.33 2.69 -2.16
C GLN A 151 -17.95 2.11 -1.81
N ARG A 152 -16.90 2.50 -2.55
CA ARG A 152 -15.52 2.13 -2.23
C ARG A 152 -15.01 2.93 -1.01
N ALA A 153 -15.37 4.21 -0.89
CA ALA A 153 -15.05 5.01 0.29
C ALA A 153 -15.70 4.43 1.56
N GLU A 154 -16.98 4.07 1.48
CA GLU A 154 -17.74 3.39 2.55
C GLU A 154 -17.07 2.06 2.96
N LEU A 155 -16.71 1.19 1.99
CA LEU A 155 -15.99 -0.06 2.27
C LEU A 155 -14.61 0.16 2.91
N GLN A 156 -13.86 1.17 2.47
CA GLN A 156 -12.57 1.52 3.08
C GLN A 156 -12.75 2.01 4.52
N TRP A 157 -13.87 2.67 4.83
CA TRP A 157 -14.19 3.09 6.19
C TRP A 157 -14.62 1.94 7.11
N GLU A 158 -15.41 0.99 6.61
CA GLU A 158 -15.75 -0.24 7.36
C GLU A 158 -14.47 -0.96 7.82
N LEU A 159 -13.51 -1.14 6.90
CA LEU A 159 -12.20 -1.71 7.21
C LEU A 159 -11.41 -0.85 8.22
N ALA A 160 -11.34 0.47 8.03
CA ALA A 160 -10.66 1.35 8.97
C ALA A 160 -11.22 1.23 10.40
N SER A 161 -12.55 1.14 10.52
CA SER A 161 -13.26 1.01 11.79
C SER A 161 -13.11 -0.37 12.43
N GLU A 162 -12.97 -1.45 11.65
CA GLU A 162 -12.64 -2.78 12.16
C GLU A 162 -11.26 -2.81 12.85
N PHE A 163 -10.27 -2.13 12.25
CA PHE A 163 -8.89 -2.13 12.77
C PHE A 163 -8.62 -1.07 13.86
N ASP A 164 -9.19 0.13 13.76
CA ASP A 164 -9.02 1.20 14.77
C ASP A 164 -10.18 2.21 14.76
N THR A 165 -11.17 2.01 15.62
CA THR A 165 -12.34 2.89 15.75
C THR A 165 -12.02 4.35 16.09
N ARG A 166 -10.79 4.68 16.51
CA ARG A 166 -10.40 6.05 16.89
C ARG A 166 -10.34 7.03 15.73
N TYR A 167 -10.31 6.58 14.47
CA TYR A 167 -10.38 7.50 13.32
C TYR A 167 -11.70 8.28 13.25
N SER A 168 -12.78 7.78 13.85
CA SER A 168 -14.04 8.53 14.00
C SER A 168 -13.88 9.81 14.84
N ASN A 169 -12.84 9.87 15.69
CA ASN A 169 -12.52 11.03 16.50
C ASN A 169 -11.55 11.95 15.74
N VAL A 170 -12.10 12.87 14.93
CA VAL A 170 -11.33 13.87 14.15
C VAL A 170 -10.32 14.64 15.01
N LYS A 171 -10.62 14.92 16.28
CA LYS A 171 -9.68 15.59 17.19
C LYS A 171 -8.47 14.71 17.51
N TRP A 172 -8.67 13.41 17.74
CA TRP A 172 -7.57 12.45 17.92
C TRP A 172 -6.72 12.30 16.65
N VAL A 173 -7.35 12.26 15.48
CA VAL A 173 -6.62 12.27 14.19
C VAL A 173 -5.79 13.54 14.04
N ALA A 174 -6.34 14.71 14.41
CA ALA A 174 -5.60 15.97 14.37
C ALA A 174 -4.41 16.02 15.35
N THR A 175 -4.52 15.46 16.57
CA THR A 175 -3.44 15.54 17.57
C THR A 175 -2.41 14.41 17.46
N GLU A 176 -2.85 13.16 17.33
CA GLU A 176 -1.98 11.97 17.35
C GLU A 176 -1.47 11.61 15.97
N LYS A 177 -2.34 11.67 14.96
CA LYS A 177 -1.96 11.38 13.57
C LYS A 177 -1.42 12.60 12.85
N LYS A 178 -1.67 13.82 13.35
CA LYS A 178 -1.20 15.08 12.74
C LYS A 178 -1.43 15.09 11.23
N TRP A 179 -2.66 14.78 10.82
CA TRP A 179 -3.12 14.97 9.45
C TRP A 179 -3.26 16.48 9.18
N GLY A 180 -3.10 16.88 7.92
CA GLY A 180 -3.24 18.29 7.54
C GLY A 180 -4.71 18.73 7.47
N PRO A 181 -4.95 20.05 7.35
CA PRO A 181 -6.29 20.61 7.41
C PRO A 181 -7.18 20.17 6.23
N LYS A 182 -6.63 19.92 5.03
CA LYS A 182 -7.42 19.48 3.88
C LYS A 182 -7.95 18.06 4.11
N LEU A 183 -7.10 17.15 4.58
CA LEU A 183 -7.47 15.77 4.88
C LEU A 183 -8.40 15.67 6.09
N LEU A 184 -8.15 16.45 7.15
CA LEU A 184 -9.06 16.52 8.30
C LEU A 184 -10.45 17.04 7.91
N ASN A 185 -10.54 18.01 6.99
CA ASN A 185 -11.82 18.48 6.48
C ASN A 185 -12.54 17.43 5.62
N ALA A 186 -11.81 16.71 4.76
CA ALA A 186 -12.36 15.60 3.97
C ALA A 186 -12.91 14.48 4.87
N LEU A 187 -12.16 14.08 5.92
CA LEU A 187 -12.61 13.12 6.92
C LEU A 187 -13.85 13.63 7.68
N GLN A 188 -13.85 14.91 8.08
CA GLN A 188 -15.00 15.49 8.78
C GLN A 188 -16.26 15.53 7.90
N HIS A 189 -16.13 15.81 6.60
CA HIS A 189 -17.26 15.79 5.67
C HIS A 189 -17.78 14.37 5.40
N PHE A 190 -16.88 13.38 5.34
CA PHE A 190 -17.26 11.96 5.28
C PHE A 190 -18.09 11.56 6.52
N LEU A 191 -17.55 11.79 7.72
CA LEU A 191 -18.18 11.42 9.00
C LEU A 191 -19.48 12.17 9.32
N ALA A 192 -19.74 13.32 8.69
CA ALA A 192 -20.96 14.09 8.92
C ALA A 192 -22.19 13.53 8.17
N LEU A 193 -22.01 12.47 7.38
CA LEU A 193 -23.02 11.89 6.50
C LEU A 193 -23.30 10.40 6.79
N GLU A 194 -22.69 9.86 7.86
CA GLU A 194 -22.98 8.55 8.46
C GLU A 194 -23.97 8.64 9.64
#